data_AF-A0A2D6IZL8-F1
#
_entry.id   AF-A0A2D6IZL8-F1
#
_cell.length_a   1.000
_cell.length_b   1.000
_cell.length_c   1.000
_cell.angle_alpha   90.00
_cell.angle_beta   90.00
_cell.angle_gamma   90.00
#
_symmetry.space_group_name_H-M   'P 1'
#
loop_
_entity.id
_entity.type
_entity.pdbx_description
1 polymer ?
#
loop_
_entity_poly.entity_id
_entity_poly.type
_entity_poly.pdbx_seq_one_letter_code
_entity_poly.pdbx_strand_id
1 'polypeptide(L)'
;MARLFDRLSSKKEKDIQVLRDFISIFCREKHPGRTKDVFPVIDERLRHALGDKDLTLCVDCTRLLNHGTAKLLLCPYDPKPMCKKCETHCYAPGYRERIRKVMRFSGQYLLKHGRLELMIHYFF
;
A
#
# COMPACT_ATOMS: atom_id res chain seq x y z
N MET A 1 25.39 7.24 0.51
CA MET A 1 24.07 7.41 -0.12
C MET A 1 23.01 7.03 0.91
N ALA A 2 22.32 8.00 1.49
CA ALA A 2 21.28 7.74 2.50
C ALA A 2 20.24 6.80 1.90
N ARG A 3 20.05 5.62 2.50
CA ARG A 3 19.11 4.65 1.97
C ARG A 3 17.74 5.27 2.21
N LEU A 4 16.91 5.42 1.17
CA LEU A 4 15.53 5.93 1.30
C LEU A 4 14.73 5.18 2.38
N PHE A 5 15.18 3.96 2.71
CA PHE A 5 14.65 3.02 3.69
C PHE A 5 15.16 3.23 5.13
N ASP A 6 16.04 4.20 5.39
CA ASP A 6 16.49 4.54 6.77
C ASP A 6 15.38 5.23 7.59
N ARG A 7 14.30 5.67 6.92
CA ARG A 7 13.12 6.29 7.54
C ARG A 7 11.97 5.31 7.79
N LEU A 8 12.22 4.00 7.72
CA LEU A 8 11.22 2.96 7.96
C LEU A 8 10.97 2.82 9.47
N SER A 9 9.81 3.29 9.93
CA SER A 9 9.33 3.07 11.29
C SER A 9 8.33 1.91 11.32
N SER A 10 8.15 1.26 12.47
CA SER A 10 7.18 0.16 12.63
C SER A 10 5.76 0.55 12.19
N LYS A 11 5.39 1.82 12.31
CA LYS A 11 4.11 2.35 11.83
C LYS A 11 4.04 2.41 10.30
N LYS A 12 5.12 2.85 9.64
CA LYS A 12 5.20 2.86 8.17
C LYS A 12 5.24 1.46 7.59
N GLU A 13 5.86 0.50 8.27
CA GLU A 13 5.85 -0.92 7.88
C GLU A 13 4.42 -1.46 7.84
N LYS A 14 3.64 -1.26 8.92
CA LYS A 14 2.22 -1.63 8.97
C LYS A 14 1.41 -0.95 7.87
N ASP A 15 1.61 0.36 7.65
CA ASP A 15 0.93 1.08 6.57
C ASP A 15 1.25 0.48 5.18
N ILE A 16 2.50 0.06 4.95
CA ILE A 16 2.92 -0.60 3.70
C ILE A 16 2.26 -1.98 3.57
N GLN A 17 2.17 -2.75 4.66
CA GLN A 17 1.45 -4.05 4.69
C GLN A 17 -0.01 -3.88 4.31
N VAL A 18 -0.71 -2.93 4.95
CA VAL A 18 -2.10 -2.62 4.62
C VAL A 18 -2.25 -2.27 3.14
N LEU A 19 -1.37 -1.39 2.64
CA LEU A 19 -1.39 -0.97 1.25
C LEU A 19 -1.19 -2.16 0.30
N ARG A 20 -0.25 -3.06 0.62
CA ARG A 20 0.02 -4.30 -0.13
C ARG A 20 -1.23 -5.15 -0.22
N ASP A 21 -1.82 -5.50 0.91
CA ASP A 21 -2.95 -6.43 0.97
C ASP A 21 -4.17 -5.87 0.25
N PHE A 22 -4.43 -4.58 0.43
CA PHE A 22 -5.54 -3.91 -0.20
C PHE A 22 -5.36 -3.82 -1.72
N ILE A 23 -4.15 -3.52 -2.21
CA ILE A 23 -3.87 -3.50 -3.65
C ILE A 23 -3.95 -4.91 -4.23
N SER A 24 -3.51 -5.94 -3.50
CA SER A 24 -3.62 -7.34 -3.90
C SER A 24 -5.07 -7.76 -4.12
N ILE A 25 -5.95 -7.49 -3.14
CA ILE A 25 -7.39 -7.75 -3.24
C ILE A 25 -7.98 -7.00 -4.42
N PHE A 26 -7.67 -5.71 -4.55
CA PHE A 26 -8.20 -4.89 -5.65
C PHE A 26 -7.76 -5.43 -7.01
N CYS A 27 -6.49 -5.79 -7.17
CA CYS A 27 -5.96 -6.33 -8.41
C CYS A 27 -6.62 -7.67 -8.77
N ARG A 28 -6.81 -8.55 -7.79
CA ARG A 28 -7.44 -9.85 -7.98
C ARG A 28 -8.88 -9.72 -8.48
N GLU A 29 -9.66 -8.87 -7.83
CA GLU A 29 -11.11 -8.77 -8.07
C GLU A 29 -11.47 -7.85 -9.24
N LYS A 30 -10.73 -6.75 -9.44
CA LYS A 30 -11.01 -5.80 -10.53
C LYS A 30 -10.29 -6.11 -11.82
N HIS A 31 -9.17 -6.83 -11.78
CA HIS A 31 -8.36 -7.15 -12.95
C HIS A 31 -8.09 -8.66 -13.09
N PRO A 32 -9.14 -9.51 -13.21
CA PRO A 32 -8.94 -10.96 -13.34
C PRO A 32 -8.23 -11.35 -14.64
N GLY A 33 -8.46 -10.62 -15.74
CA GLY A 33 -7.91 -10.93 -17.07
C GLY A 33 -6.62 -10.19 -17.45
N ARG A 34 -5.96 -9.48 -16.52
CA ARG A 34 -4.69 -8.81 -16.82
C ARG A 34 -3.51 -9.71 -16.49
N THR A 35 -2.42 -9.56 -17.25
CA THR A 35 -1.13 -10.16 -16.91
C THR A 35 -0.67 -9.63 -15.55
N LYS A 36 -0.17 -10.55 -14.71
CA LYS A 36 0.34 -10.26 -13.38
C LYS A 36 1.78 -10.71 -13.32
N ASP A 37 2.65 -9.77 -13.04
CA ASP A 37 4.08 -10.02 -12.94
C ASP A 37 4.50 -9.96 -11.47
N VAL A 38 5.64 -10.59 -11.17
CA VAL A 38 6.23 -10.54 -9.83
C VAL A 38 6.64 -9.10 -9.53
N PHE A 39 6.18 -8.58 -8.40
CA PHE A 39 6.56 -7.25 -7.94
C PHE A 39 8.05 -7.23 -7.54
N PRO A 40 8.91 -6.45 -8.22
CA PRO A 40 10.34 -6.46 -7.92
C PRO A 40 10.61 -5.68 -6.63
N VAL A 41 10.92 -6.39 -5.56
CA VAL A 41 11.36 -5.79 -4.29
C VAL A 41 12.89 -5.72 -4.29
N ILE A 42 13.43 -4.50 -4.30
CA ILE A 42 14.88 -4.25 -4.40
C ILE A 42 15.54 -4.23 -3.00
N ASP A 43 14.80 -3.90 -1.94
CA ASP A 43 15.33 -3.72 -0.58
C ASP A 43 14.82 -4.80 0.37
N GLU A 44 15.73 -5.46 1.09
CA GLU A 44 15.43 -6.56 2.01
C GLU A 44 14.52 -6.13 3.18
N ARG A 45 14.67 -4.89 3.68
CA ARG A 45 13.77 -4.37 4.73
C ARG A 45 12.35 -4.19 4.22
N LEU A 46 12.23 -3.75 2.97
CA LEU A 46 10.94 -3.65 2.31
C LEU A 46 10.35 -5.04 2.03
N ARG A 47 11.18 -6.04 1.76
CA ARG A 47 10.76 -7.45 1.61
C ARG A 47 10.16 -7.97 2.90
N HIS A 48 10.81 -7.74 4.04
CA HIS A 48 10.29 -8.08 5.35
C HIS A 48 8.98 -7.34 5.68
N ALA A 49 8.93 -6.03 5.38
CA ALA A 49 7.72 -5.24 5.57
C ALA A 49 6.58 -5.72 4.69
N LEU A 50 6.80 -6.03 3.41
CA LEU A 50 5.78 -6.60 2.55
C LEU A 50 5.36 -7.98 3.07
N GLY A 51 6.31 -8.80 3.52
CA GLY A 51 6.15 -10.19 3.95
C GLY A 51 6.69 -11.15 2.89
N ASP A 52 7.33 -12.26 3.30
CA ASP A 52 8.14 -13.17 2.46
C ASP A 52 7.46 -13.83 1.26
N LYS A 53 6.15 -13.59 1.06
CA LYS A 53 5.40 -14.10 -0.10
C LYS A 53 5.64 -13.23 -1.33
N ASP A 54 5.93 -13.86 -2.45
CA ASP A 54 5.96 -13.20 -3.76
C ASP A 54 4.60 -12.58 -4.08
N LEU A 55 4.60 -11.29 -4.39
CA LEU A 55 3.40 -10.54 -4.70
C LEU A 55 3.26 -10.41 -6.22
N THR A 56 2.19 -10.97 -6.78
CA THR A 56 1.88 -10.86 -8.22
C THR A 56 0.79 -9.81 -8.45
N LEU A 57 1.11 -8.77 -9.22
CA LEU A 57 0.21 -7.66 -9.50
C LEU A 57 0.28 -7.30 -10.99
N CYS A 58 -0.80 -6.73 -11.51
CA CYS A 58 -0.75 -6.14 -12.85
C CYS A 58 0.09 -4.86 -12.85
N VAL A 59 0.60 -4.47 -14.02
CA VAL A 59 1.47 -3.28 -14.20
C VAL A 59 0.91 -2.02 -13.53
N ASP A 60 -0.40 -1.78 -13.61
CA ASP A 60 -1.03 -0.61 -12.98
C ASP A 60 -1.01 -0.67 -11.45
N CYS A 61 -1.30 -1.84 -10.88
CA CYS A 61 -1.28 -2.06 -9.43
C CYS A 61 0.15 -2.04 -8.88
N THR A 62 1.12 -2.58 -9.62
CA THR A 62 2.56 -2.48 -9.33
C THR A 62 3.00 -1.02 -9.28
N ARG A 63 2.63 -0.20 -10.28
CA ARG A 63 2.92 1.24 -10.27
C ARG A 63 2.27 1.96 -9.09
N LEU A 64 1.04 1.59 -8.74
CA LEU A 64 0.32 2.17 -7.61
C LEU A 64 1.00 1.85 -6.28
N LEU A 65 1.39 0.60 -6.07
CA LEU A 65 2.09 0.13 -4.86
C LEU A 65 3.45 0.81 -4.74
N ASN A 66 4.27 0.80 -5.80
CA ASN A 66 5.55 1.50 -5.82
C ASN A 66 5.43 2.98 -5.47
N HIS A 67 4.43 3.66 -6.05
CA HIS A 67 4.19 5.08 -5.75
C HIS A 67 3.76 5.29 -4.30
N GLY A 68 2.85 4.46 -3.78
CA GLY A 68 2.38 4.55 -2.39
C GLY A 68 3.51 4.31 -1.39
N THR A 69 4.30 3.26 -1.60
CA THR A 69 5.47 2.92 -0.77
C THR A 69 6.50 4.03 -0.80
N ALA A 70 6.90 4.52 -1.98
CA ALA A 70 7.86 5.61 -2.10
C ALA A 70 7.40 6.86 -1.33
N LYS A 71 6.10 7.19 -1.39
CA LYS A 71 5.54 8.33 -0.66
C LYS A 71 5.48 8.12 0.85
N LEU A 72 5.25 6.90 1.33
CA LEU A 72 5.31 6.57 2.75
C LEU A 72 6.74 6.70 3.30
N LEU A 73 7.73 6.25 2.54
CA LEU A 73 9.15 6.35 2.89
C LEU A 73 9.65 7.80 2.90
N LEU A 74 9.30 8.55 1.86
CA LEU A 74 9.70 9.96 1.69
C LEU A 74 8.94 10.94 2.58
N CYS A 75 7.85 10.51 3.23
CA CYS A 75 7.05 11.37 4.08
C CYS A 75 7.90 11.95 5.23
N PRO A 76 7.99 13.30 5.35
CA PRO A 76 8.76 13.94 6.42
C PRO A 76 8.04 13.89 7.78
N TYR A 77 6.72 13.68 7.79
CA TYR A 77 5.94 13.60 9.03
C TYR A 77 5.94 12.18 9.61
N ASP A 78 6.25 12.07 10.90
CA ASP A 78 6.10 10.86 11.71
C ASP A 78 5.53 11.23 13.10
N PRO A 79 4.28 10.87 13.45
CA PRO A 79 3.34 10.07 12.68
C PRO A 79 2.71 10.85 11.51
N LYS A 80 2.59 10.18 10.36
CA LYS A 80 1.96 10.76 9.16
C LYS A 80 0.50 11.16 9.45
N PRO A 81 0.11 12.44 9.23
CA PRO A 81 -1.30 12.83 9.34
C PRO A 81 -2.12 12.16 8.24
N MET A 82 -3.42 11.95 8.47
CA MET A 82 -4.31 11.42 7.45
C MET A 82 -4.15 12.22 6.15
N CYS A 83 -4.09 11.56 4.99
CA CYS A 83 -3.91 12.25 3.69
C CYS A 83 -4.95 13.36 3.43
N LYS A 84 -6.08 13.41 4.15
CA LYS A 84 -7.07 14.50 4.10
C LYS A 84 -6.60 15.78 4.82
N LYS A 85 -5.80 15.64 5.88
CA LYS A 85 -5.31 16.71 6.76
C LYS A 85 -3.83 17.07 6.52
N CYS A 86 -3.21 16.51 5.48
CA CYS A 86 -1.79 16.76 5.17
C CYS A 86 -1.66 18.08 4.40
N GLU A 87 -0.90 19.03 4.96
CA GLU A 87 -0.65 20.36 4.39
C GLU A 87 0.08 20.28 3.05
N THR A 88 1.09 19.42 2.97
CA THR A 88 1.78 19.11 1.71
C THR A 88 1.04 17.98 1.00
N HIS A 89 0.25 18.33 -0.02
CA HIS A 89 -0.41 17.36 -0.87
C HIS A 89 0.61 16.65 -1.79
N CYS A 90 1.33 15.67 -1.23
CA CYS A 90 2.45 14.99 -1.88
C CYS A 90 2.07 13.99 -3.00
N TYR A 91 0.77 13.77 -3.23
CA TYR A 91 0.27 12.87 -4.27
C TYR A 91 0.08 13.61 -5.59
N ALA A 92 0.58 13.04 -6.69
CA ALA A 92 0.21 13.50 -8.03
C ALA A 92 -1.33 13.42 -8.22
N PRO A 93 -1.95 14.39 -8.90
CA PRO A 93 -3.38 14.36 -9.18
C PRO A 93 -3.72 13.06 -9.92
N GLY A 94 -4.72 12.32 -9.41
CA GLY A 94 -5.12 11.00 -9.92
C GLY A 94 -4.65 9.79 -9.08
N TYR A 95 -3.43 9.79 -8.53
CA TYR A 95 -2.95 8.68 -7.68
C TYR A 95 -3.70 8.60 -6.36
N ARG A 96 -4.02 9.77 -5.77
CA ARG A 96 -4.81 9.87 -4.53
C ARG A 96 -6.19 9.25 -4.68
N GLU A 97 -6.83 9.47 -5.82
CA GLU A 97 -8.16 8.91 -6.09
C GLU A 97 -8.09 7.40 -6.29
N ARG A 98 -7.07 6.91 -7.00
CA ARG A 98 -6.84 5.47 -7.16
C ARG A 98 -6.64 4.79 -5.81
N ILE A 99 -5.80 5.34 -4.93
CA ILE A 99 -5.62 4.78 -3.58
C ILE A 99 -6.92 4.84 -2.77
N ARG A 100 -7.69 5.93 -2.81
CA ARG A 100 -9.00 5.97 -2.15
C ARG A 100 -9.97 4.92 -2.70
N LYS A 101 -9.96 4.69 -4.01
CA LYS A 101 -10.79 3.65 -4.66
C LYS A 101 -10.38 2.25 -4.18
N VAL A 102 -9.08 1.97 -4.14
CA VAL A 102 -8.53 0.72 -3.59
C VAL A 102 -8.93 0.55 -2.13
N MET A 103 -8.70 1.58 -1.30
CA MET A 103 -9.04 1.57 0.12
C MET A 103 -10.53 1.30 0.37
N ARG A 104 -11.40 1.99 -0.38
CA ARG A 104 -12.85 1.82 -0.27
C ARG A 104 -13.29 0.43 -0.73
N PHE A 105 -12.78 -0.05 -1.86
CA PHE A 105 -13.18 -1.34 -2.40
C PHE A 105 -12.68 -2.49 -1.53
N SER A 106 -11.39 -2.52 -1.20
CA SER A 106 -10.78 -3.60 -0.42
C SER A 106 -11.30 -3.61 1.02
N GLY A 107 -11.56 -2.44 1.63
CA GLY A 107 -12.25 -2.36 2.91
C GLY A 107 -13.67 -2.95 2.85
N GLN A 108 -14.47 -2.57 1.86
CA GLN A 108 -15.81 -3.14 1.66
C GLN A 108 -15.76 -4.65 1.36
N TYR A 109 -14.76 -5.11 0.62
CA TYR A 109 -14.56 -6.52 0.32
C TYR A 109 -14.27 -7.33 1.58
N LEU A 110 -13.37 -6.83 2.44
CA LEU A 110 -13.03 -7.46 3.74
C LEU A 110 -14.25 -7.54 4.66
N LEU A 111 -15.05 -6.46 4.75
CA LEU A 111 -16.31 -6.45 5.51
C LEU A 111 -17.27 -7.53 5.01
N LYS A 112 -17.46 -7.64 3.68
CA LYS A 112 -18.38 -8.61 3.09
C LYS A 112 -17.95 -10.07 3.27
N HIS A 113 -16.65 -10.32 3.34
CA HIS A 113 -16.10 -11.68 3.51
C HIS A 113 -15.87 -12.06 4.97
N GLY A 114 -16.37 -11.28 5.94
CA GLY A 114 -16.28 -11.60 7.36
C GLY A 114 -14.88 -11.47 7.97
N ARG A 115 -13.91 -10.91 7.25
CA ARG A 115 -12.52 -10.69 7.74
C ARG A 115 -12.40 -9.40 8.55
N LEU A 116 -13.32 -9.22 9.49
CA LEU A 116 -13.38 -8.05 10.37
C LEU A 116 -12.14 -7.93 11.27
N GLU A 117 -11.56 -9.07 11.66
CA GLU A 117 -10.34 -9.12 12.48
C GLU A 117 -9.17 -8.37 11.83
N LEU A 118 -9.01 -8.48 10.51
CA LEU A 118 -7.96 -7.74 9.80
C LEU A 118 -8.26 -6.25 9.73
N MET A 119 -9.52 -5.86 9.55
CA MET A 119 -9.87 -4.45 9.63
C MET A 119 -9.59 -3.88 11.03
N ILE A 120 -9.91 -4.62 12.09
CA ILE A 120 -9.60 -4.19 13.45
C ILE A 120 -8.09 -4.09 13.64
N HIS A 121 -7.32 -5.11 13.24
CA HIS A 121 -5.86 -5.14 13.35
C HIS A 121 -5.14 -3.97 12.65
N TYR A 122 -5.72 -3.45 11.56
CA TYR A 122 -5.14 -2.34 10.82
C TYR A 122 -5.61 -0.96 11.28
N PHE A 123 -6.77 -0.86 11.93
CA PHE A 123 -7.36 0.42 12.37
C PHE A 123 -7.24 0.69 13.87
N PHE A 124 -6.99 -0.34 14.69
CA PHE A 124 -6.77 -0.28 16.15
C PHE A 124 -5.40 -0.84 16.52
#